data_AF-A0A0F9AZD7-F1
#
_entry.id   AF-A0A0F9AZD7-F1
#
_cell.length_a   1.000
_cell.length_b   1.000
_cell.length_c   1.000
_cell.angle_alpha   90.00
_cell.angle_beta   90.00
_cell.angle_gamma   90.00
#
_symmetry.space_group_name_H-M   'P 1'
#
loop_
_entity.id
_entity.type
_entity.pdbx_description
1 polymer ?
#
loop_
_entity_poly.entity_id
_entity_poly.type
_entity_poly.pdbx_seq_one_letter_code
_entity_poly.pdbx_strand_id
1 'polypeptide(L)'
;YNIDLFEVEDVKEEQPVERDSSETRSQVWRRYIYQAVAEMYFCEYYYQSVQQPSSEGTRGFVRRELHFFTGQSHNIDVAKMVAAYLCATVMRLANEGSHDYPKQERARYKKSFHNACAFRLRQRIGERVERTKQTETVASDGRNLPALASLYEQAMFANRAHLEKLGVSTEASKTRTRSTHFGG
;
A
#
# COMPACT_ATOMS: atom_id res chain seq x y z
N TYR A 1 20.61 -29.43 -24.00
CA TYR A 1 21.49 -28.36 -23.50
C TYR A 1 21.03 -28.01 -22.11
N ASN A 2 21.70 -28.56 -21.10
CA ASN A 2 21.56 -28.11 -19.72
C ASN A 2 22.32 -26.80 -19.62
N ILE A 3 21.60 -25.69 -19.50
CA ILE A 3 22.22 -24.45 -19.04
C ILE A 3 22.44 -24.68 -17.55
N ASP A 4 23.69 -24.87 -17.14
CA ASP A 4 24.07 -24.92 -15.74
C ASP A 4 23.62 -23.59 -15.10
N LEU A 5 22.75 -23.69 -14.09
CA LEU A 5 22.19 -22.54 -13.36
C LEU A 5 23.26 -21.74 -12.57
N PHE A 6 24.53 -22.13 -12.71
CA PHE A 6 25.70 -21.61 -11.98
C PHE A 6 26.52 -20.59 -12.76
N GLU A 7 26.30 -20.43 -14.07
CA GLU A 7 27.00 -19.45 -14.93
C GLU A 7 26.24 -18.14 -15.14
N VAL A 8 25.13 -17.92 -14.43
CA VAL A 8 24.59 -16.57 -14.32
C VAL A 8 25.42 -15.85 -13.28
N GLU A 9 26.39 -15.06 -13.73
CA GLU A 9 26.97 -14.01 -12.89
C GLU A 9 25.80 -13.26 -12.25
N ASP A 10 25.72 -13.32 -10.92
CA ASP A 10 24.76 -12.59 -10.09
C ASP A 10 25.11 -11.10 -10.20
N VAL A 11 24.87 -10.51 -11.38
CA VAL A 11 24.81 -9.07 -11.54
C VAL A 11 23.60 -8.67 -10.71
N LYS A 12 23.85 -8.33 -9.44
CA LYS A 12 22.88 -7.62 -8.61
C LYS A 12 22.65 -6.26 -9.27
N GLU A 13 21.85 -6.24 -10.33
CA GLU A 13 21.20 -5.03 -10.79
C GLU A 13 20.28 -4.62 -9.64
N GLU A 14 20.81 -3.76 -8.76
CA GLU A 14 20.01 -3.08 -7.76
C GLU A 14 18.95 -2.28 -8.51
N GLN A 15 17.73 -2.83 -8.57
CA GLN A 15 16.62 -2.12 -9.20
C GLN A 15 16.41 -0.80 -8.46
N PRO A 16 16.33 0.32 -9.19
CA PRO A 16 16.22 1.62 -8.58
C PRO A 16 14.96 1.70 -7.73
N VAL A 17 15.09 2.35 -6.57
CA VAL A 17 13.94 2.77 -5.78
C VAL A 17 13.27 3.92 -6.50
N GLU A 18 11.98 3.76 -6.77
CA GLU A 18 11.14 4.73 -7.46
C GLU A 18 10.01 5.19 -6.54
N ARG A 19 9.29 6.23 -7.00
CA ARG A 19 8.06 6.69 -6.37
C ARG A 19 6.99 6.86 -7.42
N ASP A 20 5.84 6.25 -7.19
CA ASP A 20 4.65 6.47 -7.99
C ASP A 20 3.42 6.71 -7.11
N SER A 21 2.36 7.24 -7.70
CA SER A 21 1.12 7.57 -7.02
C SER A 21 -0.09 6.94 -7.68
N SER A 22 -1.15 6.78 -6.89
CA SER A 22 -2.49 6.50 -7.40
C SER A 22 -3.48 7.46 -6.76
N GLU A 23 -4.42 7.94 -7.55
CA GLU A 23 -5.40 8.92 -7.10
C GLU A 23 -6.72 8.25 -6.74
N THR A 24 -7.29 8.63 -5.60
CA THR A 24 -8.63 8.19 -5.23
C THR A 24 -9.46 9.30 -4.58
N ARG A 25 -10.79 9.12 -4.52
CA ARG A 25 -11.66 10.01 -3.71
C ARG A 25 -11.26 9.88 -2.24
N SER A 26 -11.24 11.02 -1.53
CA SER A 26 -10.82 11.08 -0.14
C SER A 26 -11.72 10.23 0.77
N GLN A 27 -11.22 9.07 1.18
CA GLN A 27 -11.92 8.13 2.06
C GLN A 27 -10.92 7.40 2.97
N VAL A 28 -11.03 7.62 4.27
CA VAL A 28 -10.09 7.12 5.28
C VAL A 28 -9.89 5.59 5.22
N TRP A 29 -10.95 4.82 4.96
CA TRP A 29 -10.84 3.36 4.89
C TRP A 29 -9.92 2.86 3.78
N ARG A 30 -9.79 3.61 2.68
CA ARG A 30 -8.86 3.27 1.60
C ARG A 30 -7.43 3.33 2.09
N ARG A 31 -7.07 4.35 2.89
CA ARG A 31 -5.73 4.50 3.46
C ARG A 31 -5.29 3.26 4.24
N TYR A 32 -6.19 2.58 4.94
CA TYR A 32 -5.86 1.34 5.65
C TYR A 32 -5.49 0.19 4.71
N ILE A 33 -6.19 0.07 3.58
CA ILE A 33 -5.89 -0.96 2.56
C ILE A 33 -4.57 -0.63 1.89
N TYR A 34 -4.40 0.61 1.43
CA TYR A 34 -3.19 1.07 0.75
C TYR A 34 -1.95 0.87 1.62
N GLN A 35 -2.00 1.27 2.90
CA GLN A 35 -0.90 1.07 3.83
C GLN A 35 -0.57 -0.42 4.04
N ALA A 36 -1.58 -1.27 4.23
CA ALA A 36 -1.36 -2.69 4.45
C ALA A 36 -0.77 -3.40 3.22
N VAL A 37 -1.27 -3.04 2.02
CA VAL A 37 -0.77 -3.60 0.76
C VAL A 37 0.64 -3.12 0.46
N ALA A 38 0.95 -1.85 0.71
CA ALA A 38 2.31 -1.33 0.54
C ALA A 38 3.31 -2.10 1.41
N GLU A 39 2.96 -2.31 2.69
CA GLU A 39 3.78 -3.12 3.59
C GLU A 39 3.98 -4.54 3.04
N MET A 40 2.91 -5.20 2.59
CA MET A 40 2.99 -6.56 2.04
C MET A 40 3.95 -6.70 0.84
N TYR A 41 4.16 -5.63 0.07
CA TYR A 41 5.01 -5.59 -1.12
C TYR A 41 6.27 -4.75 -0.92
N PHE A 42 6.78 -4.62 0.32
CA PHE A 42 8.06 -3.94 0.58
C PHE A 42 8.10 -2.47 0.12
N CYS A 43 6.95 -1.80 0.06
CA CYS A 43 6.83 -0.39 -0.30
C CYS A 43 6.61 0.47 0.95
N GLU A 44 7.22 1.65 0.98
CA GLU A 44 6.87 2.71 1.93
C GLU A 44 5.67 3.49 1.39
N TYR A 45 4.72 3.81 2.27
CA TYR A 45 3.45 4.42 1.89
C TYR A 45 3.18 5.71 2.66
N TYR A 46 2.70 6.71 1.93
CA TYR A 46 2.15 7.93 2.48
C TYR A 46 1.08 8.49 1.56
N TYR A 47 0.33 9.49 2.03
CA TYR A 47 -0.70 10.11 1.22
C TYR A 47 -0.71 11.63 1.36
N GLN A 48 -1.21 12.29 0.32
CA GLN A 48 -1.45 13.73 0.28
C GLN A 48 -2.92 13.98 -0.06
N SER A 49 -3.58 14.87 0.68
CA SER A 49 -4.90 15.37 0.31
C SER A 49 -4.73 16.53 -0.67
N VAL A 50 -5.39 16.44 -1.82
CA VAL A 50 -5.44 17.52 -2.83
C VAL A 50 -6.88 17.97 -3.05
N GLN A 51 -7.08 19.27 -3.25
CA GLN A 51 -8.35 19.80 -3.69
C GLN A 51 -8.26 20.03 -5.20
N GLN A 52 -9.15 19.39 -5.95
CA GLN A 52 -9.22 19.56 -7.40
C GLN A 52 -10.55 20.21 -7.77
N PRO A 53 -10.59 21.07 -8.79
CA PRO A 53 -11.85 21.59 -9.32
C PRO A 53 -12.72 20.43 -9.80
N SER A 54 -14.02 20.51 -9.54
CA SER A 54 -14.96 19.48 -10.02
C SER A 54 -14.98 19.45 -11.55
N SER A 55 -14.67 18.30 -12.14
CA SER A 55 -14.72 18.08 -13.60
C SER A 55 -16.16 17.97 -14.14
N GLU A 56 -17.16 17.87 -13.28
CA GLU A 56 -18.57 17.61 -13.62
C GLU A 56 -19.41 18.90 -13.76
N GLY A 57 -18.79 20.08 -13.94
CA GLY A 57 -19.50 21.35 -14.15
C GLY A 57 -20.20 21.91 -12.89
N THR A 58 -20.17 21.19 -11.78
CA THR A 58 -20.65 21.66 -10.48
C THR A 58 -19.66 22.68 -9.91
N ARG A 59 -20.11 23.89 -9.55
CA ARG A 59 -19.28 24.85 -8.81
C ARG A 59 -18.81 24.20 -7.50
N GLY A 60 -17.51 23.94 -7.36
CA GLY A 60 -16.93 23.42 -6.13
C GLY A 60 -15.60 22.67 -6.32
N PHE A 61 -14.97 22.35 -5.19
CA PHE A 61 -13.76 21.54 -5.11
C PHE A 61 -14.10 20.13 -4.61
N VAL A 62 -13.51 19.11 -5.25
CA VAL A 62 -13.56 17.73 -4.81
C VAL A 62 -12.24 17.40 -4.10
N ARG A 63 -12.35 16.90 -2.87
CA ARG A 63 -11.18 16.42 -2.13
C ARG A 63 -10.78 15.04 -2.63
N ARG A 64 -9.56 14.93 -3.12
CA ARG A 64 -8.92 13.68 -3.54
C ARG A 64 -7.70 13.36 -2.68
N GLU A 65 -7.30 12.11 -2.72
CA GLU A 65 -6.12 11.60 -2.05
C GLU A 65 -5.18 11.01 -3.08
N LEU A 66 -3.94 11.49 -3.09
CA LEU A 66 -2.83 10.89 -3.79
C LEU A 66 -2.17 9.91 -2.82
N HIS A 67 -2.15 8.64 -3.19
CA HIS A 67 -1.56 7.54 -2.44
C HIS A 67 -0.21 7.22 -3.07
N PHE A 68 0.88 7.57 -2.39
CA PHE A 68 2.24 7.36 -2.87
C PHE A 68 2.78 6.03 -2.38
N PHE A 69 3.46 5.32 -3.27
CA PHE A 69 4.26 4.13 -2.98
C PHE A 69 5.70 4.41 -3.36
N THR A 70 6.63 4.05 -2.48
CA THR A 70 8.06 4.13 -2.73
C THR A 70 8.68 2.76 -2.54
N GLY A 71 9.38 2.27 -3.54
CA GLY A 71 9.83 0.88 -3.61
C GLY A 71 10.44 0.56 -4.98
N GLN A 72 10.74 -0.72 -5.21
CA GLN A 72 11.12 -1.19 -6.55
C GLN A 72 9.91 -1.12 -7.49
N SER A 73 10.16 -0.82 -8.77
CA SER A 73 9.11 -0.58 -9.77
C SER A 73 8.06 -1.71 -9.82
N HIS A 74 8.52 -2.96 -9.87
CA HIS A 74 7.63 -4.14 -9.90
C HIS A 74 6.77 -4.27 -8.63
N ASN A 75 7.33 -3.96 -7.45
CA ASN A 75 6.59 -3.99 -6.19
C ASN A 75 5.54 -2.90 -6.13
N ILE A 76 5.85 -1.70 -6.65
CA ILE A 76 4.91 -0.59 -6.76
C ILE A 76 3.73 -0.97 -7.66
N ASP A 77 4.00 -1.53 -8.84
CA ASP A 77 2.96 -1.90 -9.80
C ASP A 77 1.99 -2.93 -9.22
N VAL A 78 2.53 -3.99 -8.60
CA VAL A 78 1.72 -5.02 -7.96
C VAL A 78 0.94 -4.43 -6.77
N ALA A 79 1.57 -3.61 -5.94
CA ALA A 79 0.92 -2.96 -4.80
C ALA A 79 -0.26 -2.07 -5.25
N LYS A 80 -0.06 -1.27 -6.29
CA LYS A 80 -1.12 -0.42 -6.87
C LYS A 80 -2.27 -1.25 -7.40
N MET A 81 -1.97 -2.29 -8.19
CA MET A 81 -2.97 -3.20 -8.75
C MET A 81 -3.80 -3.86 -7.65
N VAL A 82 -3.14 -4.42 -6.64
CA VAL A 82 -3.81 -5.13 -5.53
C VAL A 82 -4.61 -4.17 -4.65
N ALA A 83 -4.07 -2.98 -4.33
CA ALA A 83 -4.80 -1.98 -3.56
C ALA A 83 -6.05 -1.51 -4.30
N ALA A 84 -5.97 -1.27 -5.61
CA ALA A 84 -7.11 -0.90 -6.45
C ALA A 84 -8.16 -2.02 -6.49
N TYR A 85 -7.73 -3.27 -6.70
CA TYR A 85 -8.61 -4.44 -6.70
C TYR A 85 -9.35 -4.61 -5.37
N LEU A 86 -8.64 -4.51 -4.23
CA LEU A 86 -9.26 -4.63 -2.90
C LEU A 86 -10.24 -3.49 -2.64
N CYS A 87 -9.90 -2.25 -3.00
CA CYS A 87 -10.82 -1.12 -2.86
C CYS A 87 -12.09 -1.30 -3.69
N ALA A 88 -11.94 -1.72 -4.96
CA ALA A 88 -13.08 -1.98 -5.85
C ALA A 88 -13.96 -3.12 -5.30
N THR A 89 -13.33 -4.19 -4.78
CA THR A 89 -14.04 -5.34 -4.19
C THR A 89 -14.82 -4.93 -2.95
N VAL A 90 -14.22 -4.15 -2.05
CA VAL A 90 -14.90 -3.64 -0.85
C VAL A 90 -16.12 -2.80 -1.23
N MET A 91 -15.99 -1.91 -2.22
CA MET A 91 -17.10 -1.10 -2.71
C MET A 91 -18.21 -1.95 -3.34
N ARG A 92 -17.84 -2.95 -4.15
CA ARG A 92 -18.78 -3.86 -4.78
C ARG A 92 -19.59 -4.64 -3.73
N LEU A 93 -18.91 -5.26 -2.76
CA LEU A 93 -19.56 -6.01 -1.69
C LEU A 93 -20.43 -5.13 -0.78
N ALA A 94 -20.00 -3.90 -0.50
CA ALA A 94 -20.80 -2.94 0.24
C ALA A 94 -22.07 -2.54 -0.52
N ASN A 95 -21.97 -2.38 -1.85
CA ASN A 95 -23.13 -2.11 -2.69
C ASN A 95 -24.10 -3.27 -2.71
N GLU A 96 -23.61 -4.49 -2.98
CA GLU A 96 -24.40 -5.72 -2.98
C GLU A 96 -25.14 -5.92 -1.65
N GLY A 97 -24.42 -5.91 -0.52
CA GLY A 97 -25.05 -6.08 0.80
C GLY A 97 -25.96 -4.92 1.23
N SER A 98 -25.85 -3.74 0.62
CA SER A 98 -26.75 -2.63 0.94
C SER A 98 -28.17 -2.84 0.42
N HIS A 99 -28.38 -3.76 -0.53
CA HIS A 99 -29.69 -4.02 -1.09
C HIS A 99 -30.67 -4.60 -0.06
N ASP A 100 -30.15 -5.31 0.95
CA ASP A 100 -30.91 -5.91 2.05
C ASP A 100 -31.41 -4.87 3.08
N TYR A 101 -30.95 -3.63 2.97
CA TYR A 101 -31.33 -2.54 3.89
C TYR A 101 -32.29 -1.54 3.22
N PRO A 102 -33.18 -0.90 4.03
CA PRO A 102 -34.01 0.20 3.57
C PRO A 102 -33.20 1.32 2.91
N LYS A 103 -33.74 1.98 1.87
CA LYS A 103 -33.03 2.98 1.06
C LYS A 103 -32.33 4.06 1.90
N GLN A 104 -33.00 4.54 2.95
CA GLN A 104 -32.52 5.56 3.87
C GLN A 104 -31.32 5.12 4.73
N GLU A 105 -31.11 3.81 4.91
CA GLU A 105 -30.03 3.25 5.71
C GLU A 105 -28.83 2.78 4.87
N ARG A 106 -29.01 2.56 3.56
CA ARG A 106 -27.98 2.02 2.67
C ARG A 106 -26.66 2.80 2.73
N ALA A 107 -26.72 4.12 2.79
CA ALA A 107 -25.51 4.96 2.87
C ALA A 107 -24.75 4.73 4.19
N ARG A 108 -25.47 4.57 5.31
CA ARG A 108 -24.88 4.29 6.62
C ARG A 108 -24.26 2.89 6.64
N TYR A 109 -24.99 1.90 6.11
CA TYR A 109 -24.49 0.54 5.95
C TYR A 109 -23.19 0.49 5.12
N LYS A 110 -23.17 1.11 3.93
CA LYS A 110 -21.97 1.13 3.09
C LYS A 110 -20.77 1.73 3.83
N LYS A 111 -20.98 2.84 4.55
CA LYS A 111 -19.92 3.50 5.31
C LYS A 111 -19.38 2.60 6.43
N SER A 112 -20.25 1.95 7.21
CA SER A 112 -19.81 1.04 8.28
C SER A 112 -19.12 -0.20 7.70
N PHE A 113 -19.66 -0.76 6.62
CA PHE A 113 -19.09 -1.90 5.91
C PHE A 113 -17.67 -1.58 5.40
N HIS A 114 -17.48 -0.46 4.70
CA HIS A 114 -16.16 -0.06 4.20
C HIS A 114 -15.12 0.02 5.33
N ASN A 115 -15.46 0.69 6.43
CA ASN A 115 -14.56 0.85 7.57
C ASN A 115 -14.24 -0.49 8.23
N ALA A 116 -15.25 -1.32 8.50
CA ALA A 116 -15.07 -2.61 9.16
C ALA A 116 -14.28 -3.58 8.28
N CYS A 117 -14.59 -3.65 6.98
CA CYS A 117 -13.91 -4.51 6.03
C CYS A 117 -12.44 -4.09 5.86
N ALA A 118 -12.17 -2.80 5.65
CA ALA A 118 -10.81 -2.28 5.51
C ALA A 118 -9.95 -2.52 6.77
N PHE A 119 -10.55 -2.35 7.96
CA PHE A 119 -9.86 -2.65 9.22
C PHE A 119 -9.49 -4.12 9.35
N ARG A 120 -10.43 -5.03 9.06
CA ARG A 120 -10.18 -6.49 9.08
C ARG A 120 -9.16 -6.92 8.03
N LEU A 121 -9.21 -6.34 6.83
CA LEU A 121 -8.21 -6.59 5.79
C LEU A 121 -6.82 -6.18 6.25
N ARG A 122 -6.68 -4.96 6.80
CA ARG A 122 -5.40 -4.49 7.35
C ARG A 122 -4.87 -5.42 8.43
N GLN A 123 -5.71 -5.84 9.39
CA GLN A 123 -5.30 -6.77 10.44
C GLN A 123 -4.80 -8.09 9.86
N ARG A 124 -5.58 -8.70 8.95
CA ARG A 124 -5.23 -9.98 8.34
C ARG A 124 -3.96 -9.92 7.49
N ILE A 125 -3.75 -8.83 6.76
CA ILE A 125 -2.52 -8.61 5.99
C ILE A 125 -1.33 -8.45 6.95
N GLY A 126 -1.46 -7.61 7.99
CA GLY A 126 -0.42 -7.43 9.00
C GLY A 126 -0.04 -8.74 9.70
N GLU A 127 -1.02 -9.53 10.11
CA GLU A 127 -0.79 -10.86 10.71
C GLU A 127 -0.02 -11.81 9.77
N ARG A 128 -0.32 -11.76 8.46
CA ARG A 128 0.41 -12.54 7.46
C ARG A 128 1.83 -12.05 7.30
N VAL A 129 2.03 -10.74 7.18
CA VAL A 129 3.35 -10.13 7.09
C VAL A 129 4.21 -10.51 8.30
N GLU A 130 3.70 -10.35 9.52
CA GLU A 130 4.42 -10.69 10.74
C GLU A 130 4.74 -12.19 10.84
N ARG A 131 3.78 -13.07 10.50
CA ARG A 131 4.03 -14.51 10.45
C ARG A 131 5.15 -14.87 9.47
N THR A 132 5.19 -14.18 8.34
CA THR A 132 6.19 -14.46 7.29
C THR A 132 7.56 -13.93 7.73
N LYS A 133 7.63 -12.80 8.44
CA LYS A 133 8.88 -12.29 9.05
C LYS A 133 9.46 -13.24 10.09
N GLN A 134 8.61 -13.96 10.85
CA GLN A 134 9.03 -14.88 11.91
C GLN A 134 9.47 -16.27 11.41
N THR A 135 9.17 -16.62 10.16
CA THR A 135 9.53 -17.94 9.63
C THR A 135 10.99 -17.91 9.18
N GLU A 136 11.89 -18.55 9.93
CA GLU A 136 13.28 -18.76 9.50
C GLU A 136 13.31 -19.67 8.27
N THR A 137 13.70 -19.11 7.13
CA THR A 137 13.94 -19.89 5.91
C THR A 137 15.35 -20.49 5.98
N VAL A 138 15.46 -21.68 6.55
CA VAL A 138 16.67 -22.51 6.40
C VAL A 138 16.62 -23.11 4.99
N ALA A 139 17.53 -22.71 4.10
CA ALA A 139 17.65 -23.34 2.79
C ALA A 139 18.14 -24.79 2.96
N SER A 140 17.76 -25.68 2.04
CA SER A 140 18.20 -27.09 2.02
C SER A 140 19.72 -27.29 2.01
N ASP A 141 20.45 -26.23 1.69
CA ASP A 141 21.87 -26.22 1.35
C ASP A 141 22.74 -25.70 2.51
N GLY A 142 22.12 -25.39 3.66
CA GLY A 142 22.80 -24.84 4.85
C GLY A 142 23.28 -23.38 4.71
N ARG A 143 23.02 -22.72 3.58
CA ARG A 143 23.21 -21.27 3.42
C ARG A 143 22.00 -20.53 3.99
N ASN A 144 22.23 -19.56 4.88
CA ASN A 144 21.19 -18.69 5.36
C ASN A 144 20.73 -17.80 4.20
N LEU A 145 19.56 -18.10 3.61
CA LEU A 145 18.81 -17.08 2.88
C LEU A 145 18.67 -15.88 3.83
N PRO A 146 18.83 -14.63 3.35
CA PRO A 146 18.54 -13.48 4.19
C PRO A 146 17.13 -13.69 4.73
N ALA A 147 17.02 -13.81 6.06
CA ALA A 147 15.74 -14.01 6.71
C ALA A 147 14.79 -12.93 6.17
N LEU A 148 13.55 -13.28 5.84
CA LEU A 148 12.63 -12.36 5.18
C LEU A 148 12.50 -11.03 5.94
N ALA A 149 12.60 -11.07 7.28
CA ALA A 149 12.68 -9.89 8.13
C ALA A 149 13.81 -8.92 7.71
N SER A 150 15.01 -9.44 7.39
CA SER A 150 16.13 -8.65 6.88
C SER A 150 15.82 -8.00 5.53
N LEU A 151 15.11 -8.68 4.64
CA LEU A 151 14.67 -8.09 3.36
C LEU A 151 13.66 -6.95 3.58
N TYR A 152 12.73 -7.11 4.53
CA TYR A 152 11.80 -6.04 4.93
C TYR A 152 12.54 -4.81 5.47
N GLU A 153 13.53 -5.02 6.35
CA GLU A 153 14.33 -3.95 6.94
C GLU A 153 15.18 -3.23 5.89
N GLN A 154 15.85 -3.98 5.01
CA GLN A 154 16.64 -3.44 3.91
C GLN A 154 15.79 -2.60 2.95
N ALA A 155 14.65 -3.13 2.51
CA ALA A 155 13.73 -2.39 1.65
C ALA A 155 13.21 -1.13 2.34
N MET A 156 12.81 -1.22 3.62
CA MET A 156 12.35 -0.06 4.38
C MET A 156 13.43 1.01 4.50
N PHE A 157 14.68 0.63 4.76
CA PHE A 157 15.81 1.55 4.85
C PHE A 157 16.07 2.24 3.50
N ALA A 158 16.15 1.47 2.41
CA ALA A 158 16.38 1.99 1.07
C ALA A 158 15.27 2.97 0.64
N ASN A 159 14.01 2.60 0.89
CA ASN A 159 12.85 3.44 0.57
C ASN A 159 12.86 4.76 1.36
N ARG A 160 13.18 4.72 2.65
CA ARG A 160 13.26 5.94 3.47
C ARG A 160 14.40 6.84 3.07
N ALA A 161 15.58 6.29 2.81
CA ALA A 161 16.70 7.06 2.30
C ALA A 161 16.36 7.74 0.96
N HIS A 162 15.59 7.08 0.10
CA HIS A 162 15.07 7.69 -1.13
C HIS A 162 14.08 8.83 -0.84
N LEU A 163 13.16 8.65 0.10
CA LEU A 163 12.21 9.71 0.49
C LEU A 163 12.91 10.93 1.09
N GLU A 164 13.93 10.73 1.92
CA GLU A 164 14.74 11.81 2.50
C GLU A 164 15.46 12.61 1.41
N LYS A 165 16.03 11.95 0.39
CA LYS A 165 16.62 12.63 -0.78
C LYS A 165 15.61 13.48 -1.55
N LEU A 166 14.34 13.07 -1.58
CA LEU A 166 13.24 13.84 -2.18
C LEU A 166 12.70 14.95 -1.26
N GLY A 167 13.25 15.13 -0.06
CA GLY A 167 12.77 16.09 0.93
C GLY A 167 11.43 15.71 1.57
N VAL A 168 11.02 14.44 1.46
CA VAL A 168 9.75 13.95 2.02
C VAL A 168 9.98 13.47 3.45
N SER A 169 9.54 14.24 4.43
CA SER A 169 9.47 13.78 5.83
C SER A 169 8.11 13.15 6.12
N THR A 170 8.11 11.86 6.49
CA THR A 170 6.90 11.16 6.90
C THR A 170 6.73 11.22 8.41
N GLU A 171 5.95 12.18 8.92
CA GLU A 171 5.57 12.16 10.34
C GLU A 171 4.46 11.13 10.60
N ALA A 172 4.64 10.33 11.63
CA ALA A 172 3.56 9.51 12.16
C ALA A 172 2.52 10.43 12.82
N SER A 173 1.39 10.67 12.17
CA SER A 173 0.26 11.34 12.83
C SER A 173 -0.11 10.56 14.10
N LYS A 174 -0.48 11.27 15.17
CA LYS A 174 -0.97 10.70 16.46
C LYS A 174 -2.10 9.66 16.26
N THR A 175 -2.71 9.62 15.08
CA THR A 175 -3.69 8.61 14.64
C THR A 175 -3.09 7.59 13.65
N ARG A 176 -1.94 6.95 13.95
CA ARG A 176 -1.38 5.75 13.28
C ARG A 176 -1.36 5.72 11.73
N THR A 177 -1.49 6.87 11.07
CA THR A 177 -1.55 7.03 9.61
C THR A 177 -0.61 8.18 9.26
N ARG A 178 0.44 7.90 8.50
CA ARG A 178 1.46 8.90 8.14
C ARG A 178 0.86 9.93 7.18
N SER A 179 0.97 11.21 7.51
CA SER A 179 0.53 12.33 6.66
C SER A 179 1.70 13.29 6.48
N THR A 180 1.99 13.69 5.25
CA THR A 180 3.10 14.61 4.95
C THR A 180 2.58 16.00 4.59
N HIS A 181 3.22 17.04 5.15
CA HIS A 181 3.09 18.43 4.70
C HIS A 181 4.27 18.76 3.79
N PHE A 182 4.01 19.28 2.59
CA PHE A 182 5.03 19.92 1.77
C PHE A 182 5.06 21.41 2.11
N GLY A 183 6.22 21.92 2.51
CA GLY A 183 6.51 23.35 2.49
C GLY A 183 6.92 23.74 1.07
N GLY A 184 6.16 24.64 0.47
CA GLY A 184 6.58 25.43 -0.69
C GLY A 184 6.93 26.83 -0.25
#